data_AF-A0A3M1DDI4-F1
#
_entry.id   AF-A0A3M1DDI4-F1
#
_cell.length_a   1.000
_cell.length_b   1.000
_cell.length_c   1.000
_cell.angle_alpha   90.00
_cell.angle_beta   90.00
_cell.angle_gamma   90.00
#
_symmetry.space_group_name_H-M   'P 1'
#
loop_
_entity.id
_entity.type
_entity.pdbx_description
1 polymer ?
#
loop_
_entity_poly.entity_id
_entity_poly.type
_entity_poly.pdbx_seq_one_letter_code
_entity_poly.pdbx_strand_id
1 'polypeptide(L)' 'MAATNSSALRHLPSVDRILGNATIQGLLPLYGRRLVVTAIRRTLDGIREEVRAGSEP' A
#
# COMPACT_ATOMS: atom_id res chain seq x y z
N MET A 1 -20.05 -3.01 -16.93
CA MET A 1 -18.63 -2.59 -17.02
C MET A 1 -17.89 -3.05 -15.75
N ALA A 2 -17.48 -4.32 -15.66
CA ALA A 2 -16.91 -4.89 -14.42
C ALA A 2 -15.54 -5.59 -14.63
N ALA A 3 -14.79 -5.20 -15.67
CA ALA A 3 -13.53 -5.83 -16.03
C ALA A 3 -12.27 -5.03 -15.65
N THR A 4 -12.42 -3.82 -15.09
CA THR A 4 -11.29 -2.88 -14.89
C THR A 4 -10.62 -3.00 -13.50
N ASN A 5 -11.37 -3.34 -12.44
CA ASN A 5 -10.90 -3.27 -11.04
C ASN A 5 -9.79 -4.29 -10.71
N SER A 6 -9.79 -5.44 -11.38
CA SER A 6 -8.81 -6.51 -11.16
C SER A 6 -7.41 -6.16 -11.66
N SER A 7 -7.28 -5.20 -12.59
CA SER A 7 -5.97 -4.79 -13.11
C SER A 7 -5.29 -3.80 -12.16
N ALA A 8 -6.02 -2.81 -11.66
CA ALA A 8 -5.50 -1.81 -10.71
C ALA A 8 -4.95 -2.46 -9.42
N LEU A 9 -5.67 -3.47 -8.88
CA LEU A 9 -5.20 -4.21 -7.71
C LEU A 9 -3.90 -4.98 -7.95
N ARG A 10 -3.63 -5.43 -9.19
CA ARG A 10 -2.39 -6.14 -9.53
C ARG A 10 -1.16 -5.23 -9.55
N HIS A 11 -1.37 -3.91 -9.63
CA HIS A 11 -0.28 -2.93 -9.61
C HIS A 11 0.11 -2.48 -8.21
N LEU A 12 -0.66 -2.83 -7.17
CA LEU A 12 -0.32 -2.49 -5.79
C LEU A 12 1.00 -3.18 -5.39
N PRO A 13 2.02 -2.42 -4.94
CA PRO A 13 3.26 -3.01 -4.49
C PRO A 13 3.07 -3.80 -3.18
N SER A 14 3.90 -4.81 -2.98
CA SER A 14 3.96 -5.53 -1.71
C SER A 14 4.50 -4.63 -0.60
N VAL A 15 4.15 -4.94 0.65
CA VAL A 15 4.72 -4.26 1.83
C VAL A 15 6.25 -4.32 1.80
N ASP A 16 6.82 -5.47 1.43
CA ASP A 16 8.26 -5.67 1.36
C ASP A 16 8.92 -4.77 0.30
N ARG A 17 8.31 -4.64 -0.88
CA ARG A 17 8.77 -3.73 -1.93
C ARG A 17 8.78 -2.27 -1.47
N ILE A 18 7.75 -1.85 -0.72
CA ILE A 18 7.67 -0.50 -0.15
C ILE A 18 8.74 -0.32 0.93
N LEU A 19 8.94 -1.32 1.80
CA LEU A 19 9.99 -1.28 2.82
C LEU A 19 11.38 -1.18 2.21
N GLY A 20 11.62 -1.76 1.03
CA GLY A 20 12.89 -1.63 0.32
C GLY A 20 13.19 -0.23 -0.21
N ASN A 21 12.24 0.70 -0.21
CA ASN A 21 12.45 2.07 -0.68
C ASN A 21 13.31 2.87 0.32
N ALA A 22 14.32 3.60 -0.18
CA ALA A 22 15.25 4.38 0.65
C ALA A 22 14.56 5.43 1.54
N THR A 23 13.50 6.08 1.06
CA THR A 23 12.70 7.03 1.85
C THR A 23 12.03 6.32 3.01
N ILE A 24 11.45 5.14 2.78
CA ILE A 24 10.78 4.34 3.82
C ILE A 24 11.80 3.79 4.83
N GLN A 25 12.98 3.37 4.37
CA GLN A 25 14.09 2.97 5.23
C GLN A 25 14.51 4.11 6.17
N GLY A 26 14.52 5.36 5.69
CA GLY A 26 14.78 6.55 6.50
C GLY A 26 13.75 6.80 7.61
N LEU A 27 12.52 6.29 7.48
CA LEU A 27 11.48 6.40 8.50
C LEU A 27 11.61 5.36 9.61
N LEU A 28 12.28 4.23 9.35
CA LEU A 28 12.44 3.14 10.33
C LEU A 28 13.15 3.57 11.62
N PRO A 29 14.28 4.30 11.60
CA PRO A 29 14.93 4.76 12.84
C PRO A 29 14.12 5.83 13.58
N LEU A 30 13.25 6.57 12.89
CA LEU A 30 12.45 7.65 13.49
C LEU A 30 11.21 7.14 14.22
N TYR A 31 10.54 6.14 13.65
CA TYR A 31 9.23 5.68 14.12
C TYR A 31 9.19 4.22 14.56
N GLY A 32 10.26 3.47 14.28
CA GLY A 32 10.33 2.04 14.53
C GLY A 32 9.60 1.20 13.49
N ARG A 33 10.13 0.00 13.25
CA ARG A 33 9.64 -0.92 12.20
C ARG A 33 8.15 -1.25 12.33
N ARG A 34 7.67 -1.54 13.55
CA ARG A 34 6.28 -1.95 13.78
C ARG A 34 5.30 -0.86 13.34
N LEU A 35 5.58 0.40 13.65
CA LEU A 35 4.71 1.53 13.31
C LEU A 35 4.69 1.73 11.78
N VAL A 36 5.87 1.78 11.15
CA VAL A 36 5.99 1.96 9.69
C VAL A 36 5.29 0.85 8.93
N VAL A 37 5.47 -0.42 9.31
CA VAL A 37 4.80 -1.57 8.67
C VAL A 37 3.28 -1.49 8.84
N THR A 38 2.80 -1.09 10.02
CA THR A 38 1.36 -0.96 10.29
C THR A 38 0.75 0.13 9.42
N ALA A 39 1.43 1.28 9.28
CA ALA A 39 0.98 2.37 8.41
C ALA A 39 0.90 1.93 6.95
N ILE A 40 1.96 1.30 6.42
CA ILE A 40 1.99 0.79 5.04
C ILE A 40 0.83 -0.18 4.78
N ARG A 41 0.59 -1.14 5.70
CA ARG A 41 -0.50 -2.10 5.55
C ARG A 41 -1.86 -1.42 5.50
N ARG A 42 -2.13 -0.51 6.44
CA ARG A 42 -3.39 0.25 6.48
C ARG A 42 -3.62 1.06 5.21
N THR A 43 -2.59 1.71 4.69
CA THR A 43 -2.68 2.46 3.43
C THR A 43 -3.01 1.54 2.25
N LEU A 44 -2.30 0.41 2.12
CA LEU A 44 -2.59 -0.54 1.05
C LEU A 44 -3.99 -1.16 1.18
N ASP A 45 -4.44 -1.43 2.40
CA ASP A 45 -5.79 -1.93 2.66
C ASP A 45 -6.84 -0.90 2.25
N GLY A 46 -6.65 0.39 2.59
CA GLY A 46 -7.52 1.48 2.16
C GLY A 46 -7.66 1.56 0.64
N ILE A 47 -6.53 1.55 -0.08
CA ILE A 47 -6.52 1.58 -1.55
C ILE A 47 -7.23 0.34 -2.13
N ARG A 48 -7.07 -0.84 -1.52
CA ARG A 48 -7.80 -2.04 -1.97
C ARG A 48 -9.31 -1.88 -1.82
N GLU A 49 -9.76 -1.28 -0.74
CA GLU A 49 -11.18 -1.03 -0.50
C GLU A 49 -11.73 0.03 -1.46
N GLU A 50 -11.00 1.11 -1.74
CA GLU A 50 -11.38 2.13 -2.74
C GLU A 50 -11.55 1.51 -4.14
N VAL A 51 -10.54 0.74 -4.58
CA VAL A 51 -10.59 0.06 -5.88
C VAL A 51 -11.71 -0.99 -5.93
N ARG A 52 -12.02 -1.67 -4.81
CA ARG A 52 -13.16 -2.60 -4.73
C ARG A 52 -14.50 -1.88 -4.79
N ALA A 53 -14.61 -0.72 -4.16
CA ALA A 53 -15.79 0.12 -4.18
C ALA A 53 -16.05 0.79 -5.54
N GLY A 54 -15.09 0.69 -6.48
CA GLY A 54 -15.19 1.34 -7.79
C GLY A 54 -14.87 2.84 -7.73
N SER A 55 -14.34 3.31 -6.59
CA SER A 55 -13.69 4.61 -6.51
C SER A 55 -12.29 4.45 -7.09
N GLU A 56 -12.06 5.02 -8.28
CA GLU A 56 -10.68 5.23 -8.73
C GLU A 56 -9.99 6.16 -7.71
N PRO A 57 -8.78 5.81 -7.22
CA PRO A 57 -8.00 6.69 -6.35
C PRO A 57 -7.54 7.97 -7.06
#